data_AF-A0A934KAC2-F1
#
_entry.id   AF-A0A934KAC2-F1
#
_cell.length_a   1.000
_cell.length_b   1.000
_cell.length_c   1.000
_cell.angle_alpha   90.00
_cell.angle_beta   90.00
_cell.angle_gamma   90.00
#
_symmetry.space_group_name_H-M   'P 1'
#
loop_
_entity.id
_entity.type
_entity.pdbx_description
1 polymer ?
#
loop_
_entity_poly.entity_id
_entity_poly.type
_entity_poly.pdbx_seq_one_letter_code
_entity_poly.pdbx_strand_id
1 'polypeptide(L)'
;MQLDDRQLTVLIDESQDMQADALRGLDDNLADLRDLRADRGHTPAEPEEVEALLESRRGVLRRLGLTGGGLATRGLIGGGIAAALVSALTKPVFADSSLDVMMLQTASSLEHLAVATYGAALTLPFISGGNAVVKTFAMTTMDQHNQHKMAFQAQTTALGGKVQDSDNPKYAPIVAQAKPGLKAPLDVVMLAATLETVARDTYLADLSMFSDKKSQMIMATVMGVETQHLATLLAVAALLPANDPTLIAIPVDATKLPAAAGSAGFPDAIPSATKASPPQEGAVQ
;
A
#
# COMPACT_ATOMS: atom_id res chain seq x y z
N MET A 1 -0.16 30.52 11.70
CA MET A 1 1.00 29.89 11.04
C MET A 1 0.77 29.99 9.54
N GLN A 2 1.63 30.69 8.80
CA GLN A 2 1.57 30.69 7.32
C GLN A 2 2.61 29.67 6.84
N LEU A 3 2.15 28.56 6.26
CA LEU A 3 3.02 27.63 5.52
C LEU A 3 3.27 28.23 4.13
N ASP A 4 4.43 27.95 3.51
CA ASP A 4 4.61 28.24 2.08
C ASP A 4 3.78 27.21 1.29
N ASP A 5 2.55 27.60 1.03
CA ASP A 5 1.52 26.81 0.36
C ASP A 5 1.95 26.35 -1.06
N ARG A 6 2.92 27.03 -1.69
CA ARG A 6 3.37 26.72 -3.06
C ARG A 6 4.05 25.36 -3.15
N GLN A 7 4.88 24.98 -2.18
CA GLN A 7 5.60 23.70 -2.23
C GLN A 7 4.68 22.52 -1.95
N LEU A 8 3.78 22.66 -0.98
CA LEU A 8 2.76 21.65 -0.75
C LEU A 8 1.81 21.51 -1.95
N THR A 9 1.52 22.61 -2.67
CA THR A 9 0.75 22.55 -3.93
C THR A 9 1.50 21.77 -5.00
N VAL A 10 2.80 22.04 -5.21
CA VAL A 10 3.63 21.27 -6.14
C VAL A 10 3.68 19.78 -5.77
N LEU A 11 3.81 19.45 -4.49
CA LEU A 11 3.78 18.05 -4.04
C LEU A 11 2.42 17.38 -4.29
N ILE A 12 1.32 18.13 -4.13
CA ILE A 12 -0.02 17.65 -4.48
C ILE A 12 -0.10 17.39 -5.98
N ASP A 13 0.36 18.32 -6.82
CA ASP A 13 0.34 18.19 -8.28
C ASP A 13 1.20 16.99 -8.73
N GLU A 14 2.45 16.87 -8.25
CA GLU A 14 3.33 15.74 -8.54
C GLU A 14 2.77 14.40 -8.04
N SER A 15 2.05 14.40 -6.91
CA SER A 15 1.36 13.20 -6.41
C SER A 15 0.17 12.83 -7.30
N GLN A 16 -0.59 13.81 -7.76
CA GLN A 16 -1.69 13.58 -8.70
C GLN A 16 -1.17 13.09 -10.05
N ASP A 17 -0.08 13.66 -10.57
CA ASP A 17 0.54 13.23 -11.81
C ASP A 17 1.05 11.79 -11.68
N MET A 18 1.75 11.45 -10.59
CA MET A 18 2.21 10.09 -10.34
C MET A 18 1.04 9.11 -10.22
N GLN A 19 -0.04 9.46 -9.51
CA GLN A 19 -1.26 8.67 -9.45
C GLN A 19 -1.89 8.50 -10.84
N ALA A 20 -1.97 9.57 -11.61
CA ALA A 20 -2.58 9.54 -12.94
C ALA A 20 -1.74 8.72 -13.93
N ASP A 21 -0.42 8.82 -13.87
CA ASP A 21 0.52 7.99 -14.65
C ASP A 21 0.44 6.53 -14.22
N ALA A 22 0.36 6.27 -12.91
CA ALA A 22 0.14 4.95 -12.35
C ALA A 22 -1.14 4.33 -12.93
N LEU A 23 -2.29 5.03 -12.82
CA LEU A 23 -3.57 4.54 -13.33
C LEU A 23 -3.61 4.43 -14.86
N ARG A 24 -3.05 5.38 -15.61
CA ARG A 24 -2.93 5.29 -17.08
C ARG A 24 -2.06 4.13 -17.52
N GLY A 25 -0.94 3.93 -16.84
CA GLY A 25 -0.07 2.78 -17.05
C GLY A 25 -0.78 1.45 -16.84
N LEU A 26 -1.84 1.38 -16.02
CA LEU A 26 -2.67 0.17 -15.95
C LEU A 26 -3.38 -0.07 -17.29
N ASP A 27 -4.04 0.92 -17.87
CA ASP A 27 -4.79 0.76 -19.11
C ASP A 27 -3.88 0.40 -20.30
N ASP A 28 -2.72 1.06 -20.41
CA ASP A 28 -1.75 0.82 -21.49
C ASP A 28 -1.08 -0.56 -21.36
N ASN A 29 -0.58 -0.91 -20.16
CA ASN A 29 0.03 -2.24 -19.93
C ASN A 29 -1.00 -3.37 -20.08
N LEU A 30 -2.29 -3.10 -19.89
CA LEU A 30 -3.35 -4.08 -20.12
C LEU A 30 -3.61 -4.32 -21.60
N ALA A 31 -3.47 -3.29 -22.44
CA ALA A 31 -3.47 -3.47 -23.89
C ALA A 31 -2.25 -4.31 -24.31
N ASP A 32 -1.06 -3.96 -23.84
CA ASP A 32 0.17 -4.68 -24.16
C ASP A 32 0.16 -6.14 -23.69
N LEU A 33 -0.40 -6.43 -22.50
CA LEU A 33 -0.56 -7.82 -22.02
C LEU A 33 -1.61 -8.61 -22.81
N ARG A 34 -2.65 -7.95 -23.33
CA ARG A 34 -3.61 -8.58 -24.25
C ARG A 34 -2.95 -8.91 -25.58
N ASP A 35 -2.12 -8.02 -26.08
CA ASP A 35 -1.37 -8.21 -27.32
C ASP A 35 -0.29 -9.29 -27.14
N LEU A 36 0.46 -9.28 -26.04
CA LEU A 36 1.39 -10.36 -25.68
C LEU A 36 0.70 -11.72 -25.53
N ARG A 37 -0.52 -11.77 -25.01
CA ARG A 37 -1.33 -13.00 -24.94
C ARG A 37 -1.84 -13.43 -26.31
N ALA A 38 -2.20 -12.48 -27.18
CA ALA A 38 -2.58 -12.75 -28.56
C ALA A 38 -1.38 -13.30 -29.35
N ASP A 39 -0.19 -12.72 -29.14
CA ASP A 39 1.07 -13.10 -29.78
C ASP A 39 1.62 -14.45 -29.27
N ARG A 40 1.50 -14.75 -27.97
CA ARG A 40 1.87 -16.06 -27.41
C ARG A 40 0.90 -17.17 -27.83
N GLY A 41 -0.32 -16.88 -28.29
CA GLY A 41 -1.35 -17.89 -28.54
C GLY A 41 -1.69 -18.73 -27.30
N HIS A 42 -2.44 -19.84 -27.47
CA HIS A 42 -2.78 -20.79 -26.38
C HIS A 42 -1.57 -21.63 -25.90
N THR A 43 -0.34 -21.16 -26.11
CA THR A 43 0.88 -21.90 -25.76
C THR A 43 1.04 -21.87 -24.24
N PRO A 44 0.97 -23.01 -23.54
CA PRO A 44 1.15 -23.06 -22.09
C PRO A 44 2.52 -22.51 -21.70
N ALA A 45 2.63 -21.90 -20.52
CA ALA A 45 3.93 -21.54 -19.96
C ALA A 45 4.83 -22.79 -19.87
N GLU A 46 6.09 -22.65 -20.26
CA GLU A 46 7.04 -23.75 -20.20
C GLU A 46 7.18 -24.27 -18.77
N PRO A 47 7.24 -25.59 -18.53
CA PRO A 47 7.31 -26.17 -17.19
C PRO A 47 8.45 -25.58 -16.32
N GLU A 48 9.58 -25.24 -16.95
CA GLU A 48 10.73 -24.61 -16.27
C GLU A 48 10.43 -23.18 -15.80
N GLU A 49 9.67 -22.38 -16.57
CA GLU A 49 9.23 -21.03 -16.14
C GLU A 49 8.30 -21.13 -14.92
N VAL A 50 7.42 -22.13 -14.93
CA VAL A 50 6.50 -22.41 -13.81
C VAL A 50 7.28 -22.86 -12.57
N GLU A 51 8.25 -23.75 -12.73
CA GLU A 51 9.07 -24.28 -11.63
C GLU A 51 9.95 -23.18 -11.02
N ALA A 52 10.57 -22.32 -11.84
CA ALA A 52 11.34 -21.17 -11.39
C ALA A 52 10.49 -20.15 -10.61
N LEU A 53 9.24 -19.90 -11.06
CA LEU A 53 8.30 -19.03 -10.34
C LEU A 53 7.91 -19.64 -8.97
N LEU A 54 7.62 -20.93 -8.93
CA LEU A 54 7.28 -21.64 -7.69
C LEU A 54 8.46 -21.68 -6.70
N GLU A 55 9.68 -21.82 -7.19
CA GLU A 55 10.89 -21.80 -6.37
C GLU A 55 11.19 -20.40 -5.82
N SER A 56 11.00 -19.35 -6.63
CA SER A 56 11.06 -17.95 -6.20
C SER A 56 10.05 -17.65 -5.10
N ARG A 57 8.79 -18.06 -5.28
CA ARG A 57 7.71 -17.96 -4.27
C ARG A 57 8.10 -18.64 -2.95
N ARG A 58 8.60 -19.89 -3.02
CA ARG A 58 9.06 -20.64 -1.83
C ARG A 58 10.23 -19.94 -1.12
N GLY A 59 11.14 -19.32 -1.87
CA GLY A 59 12.26 -18.55 -1.34
C GLY A 59 11.84 -17.32 -0.54
N VAL A 60 10.86 -16.56 -1.03
CA VAL A 60 10.29 -15.39 -0.33
C VAL A 60 9.55 -15.82 0.94
N LEU A 61 8.73 -16.87 0.86
CA LEU A 61 7.99 -17.37 2.02
C LEU A 61 8.91 -17.92 3.13
N ARG A 62 10.05 -18.53 2.76
CA ARG A 62 11.12 -18.88 3.71
C ARG A 62 11.66 -17.67 4.45
N ARG A 63 11.91 -16.57 3.72
CA ARG A 63 12.41 -15.31 4.31
C ARG A 63 11.38 -14.63 5.21
N LEU A 64 10.10 -14.79 4.90
CA LEU A 64 8.97 -14.32 5.72
C LEU A 64 8.65 -15.26 6.89
N GLY A 65 9.38 -16.37 7.07
CA GLY A 65 9.18 -17.31 8.18
C GLY A 65 7.96 -18.23 8.04
N LEU A 66 7.34 -18.30 6.85
CA LEU A 66 6.06 -18.97 6.62
C LEU A 66 6.17 -20.44 6.22
N THR A 67 7.38 -20.97 6.01
CA THR A 67 7.59 -22.36 5.52
C THR A 67 8.35 -23.25 6.51
N GLY A 68 8.62 -22.79 7.73
CA GLY A 68 9.39 -23.53 8.71
C GLY A 68 8.49 -24.38 9.60
N GLY A 69 8.57 -25.71 9.47
CA GLY A 69 7.99 -26.69 10.40
C GLY A 69 8.65 -26.70 11.80
N GLY A 70 8.91 -25.53 12.36
CA GLY A 70 9.36 -25.33 13.73
C GLY A 70 8.32 -24.51 14.48
N LEU A 71 7.47 -25.19 15.22
CA LEU A 71 6.73 -24.60 16.33
C LEU A 71 7.70 -23.77 17.20
N ALA A 72 7.32 -22.54 17.52
CA ALA A 72 8.00 -21.56 18.37
C ALA A 72 8.97 -20.59 17.67
N THR A 73 8.45 -19.47 17.16
CA THR A 73 8.80 -18.15 17.72
C THR A 73 7.81 -17.07 17.25
N ARG A 74 7.01 -16.60 18.23
CA ARG A 74 6.16 -15.40 18.25
C ARG A 74 4.86 -15.43 17.42
N GLY A 75 3.84 -16.08 18.00
CA GLY A 75 2.54 -15.41 18.17
C GLY A 75 1.38 -15.75 17.23
N LEU A 76 1.51 -16.74 16.34
CA LEU A 76 0.40 -17.19 15.49
C LEU A 76 0.13 -18.68 15.73
N ILE A 77 -0.49 -19.02 16.87
CA ILE A 77 -1.02 -20.37 17.09
C ILE A 77 -2.52 -20.35 16.80
N GLY A 78 -2.93 -21.12 15.80
CA GLY A 78 -4.22 -21.81 15.85
C GLY A 78 -5.04 -21.80 14.57
N GLY A 79 -4.77 -22.75 13.67
CA GLY A 79 -5.77 -23.24 12.72
C GLY A 79 -5.37 -23.13 11.25
N GLY A 80 -5.28 -24.27 10.56
CA GLY A 80 -5.46 -24.46 9.10
C GLY A 80 -4.59 -23.72 8.08
N ILE A 81 -4.02 -22.56 8.42
CA ILE A 81 -3.56 -21.52 7.49
C ILE A 81 -2.22 -21.89 6.85
N ALA A 82 -1.28 -22.44 7.62
CA ALA A 82 0.02 -22.89 7.07
C ALA A 82 -0.16 -24.07 6.09
N ALA A 83 -1.08 -25.00 6.39
CA ALA A 83 -1.38 -26.12 5.50
C ALA A 83 -2.16 -25.66 4.25
N ALA A 84 -3.05 -24.67 4.39
CA ALA A 84 -3.78 -24.10 3.26
C ALA A 84 -2.88 -23.30 2.31
N LEU A 85 -1.92 -22.51 2.84
CA LEU A 85 -0.91 -21.79 2.05
C LEU A 85 0.04 -22.75 1.32
N VAL A 86 0.54 -23.79 2.00
CA VAL A 86 1.36 -24.83 1.35
C VAL A 86 0.57 -25.60 0.28
N SER A 87 -0.72 -25.85 0.51
CA SER A 87 -1.59 -26.52 -0.47
C SER A 87 -2.02 -25.62 -1.63
N ALA A 88 -2.07 -24.30 -1.47
CA ALA A 88 -2.26 -23.36 -2.58
C ALA A 88 -1.06 -23.37 -3.53
N LEU A 89 0.15 -23.52 -2.97
CA LEU A 89 1.43 -23.52 -3.70
C LEU A 89 1.76 -24.82 -4.45
N THR A 90 0.94 -25.86 -4.32
CA THR A 90 1.09 -27.15 -5.04
C THR A 90 -0.05 -27.43 -6.02
N LYS A 91 -1.03 -26.53 -6.12
CA LYS A 91 -2.16 -26.71 -7.04
C LYS A 91 -1.82 -26.14 -8.41
N PRO A 92 -2.37 -26.73 -9.49
CA PRO A 92 -2.21 -26.20 -10.84
C PRO A 92 -2.80 -24.78 -10.92
N VAL A 93 -2.28 -23.97 -11.86
CA VAL A 93 -2.58 -22.55 -12.14
C VAL A 93 -4.06 -22.16 -12.03
N PHE A 94 -4.99 -23.10 -12.20
CA PHE A 94 -6.44 -22.88 -12.09
C PHE A 94 -7.01 -22.82 -10.66
N ALA A 95 -6.24 -23.15 -9.61
CA ALA A 95 -6.64 -22.97 -8.21
C ALA A 95 -6.07 -21.69 -7.56
N ASP A 96 -5.19 -20.99 -8.27
CA ASP A 96 -4.37 -19.87 -7.78
C ASP A 96 -5.14 -18.52 -7.82
N SER A 97 -6.29 -18.46 -8.51
CA SER A 97 -7.20 -17.31 -8.50
C SER A 97 -7.76 -17.00 -7.10
N SER A 98 -7.91 -18.01 -6.25
CA SER A 98 -8.40 -17.83 -4.89
C SER A 98 -7.43 -17.02 -4.03
N LEU A 99 -6.12 -17.24 -4.19
CA LEU A 99 -5.09 -16.49 -3.48
C LEU A 99 -4.99 -15.05 -4.02
N ASP A 100 -5.02 -14.88 -5.34
CA ASP A 100 -5.02 -13.56 -5.99
C ASP A 100 -6.24 -12.72 -5.54
N VAL A 101 -7.42 -13.33 -5.49
CA VAL A 101 -8.64 -12.69 -4.98
C VAL A 101 -8.48 -12.27 -3.52
N MET A 102 -7.94 -13.14 -2.66
CA MET A 102 -7.72 -12.83 -1.25
C MET A 102 -6.73 -11.67 -1.06
N MET A 103 -5.63 -11.64 -1.81
CA MET A 103 -4.66 -10.52 -1.79
C MET A 103 -5.32 -9.20 -2.20
N LEU A 104 -6.06 -9.19 -3.31
CA LEU A 104 -6.79 -7.99 -3.77
C LEU A 104 -7.86 -7.53 -2.78
N GLN A 105 -8.58 -8.46 -2.15
CA GLN A 105 -9.57 -8.13 -1.11
C GLN A 105 -8.91 -7.54 0.13
N THR A 106 -7.79 -8.11 0.57
CA THR A 106 -7.03 -7.59 1.71
C THR A 106 -6.50 -6.20 1.40
N ALA A 107 -5.93 -5.96 0.21
CA ALA A 107 -5.53 -4.64 -0.23
C ALA A 107 -6.71 -3.66 -0.26
N SER A 108 -7.84 -4.04 -0.86
CA SER A 108 -9.08 -3.24 -0.84
C SER A 108 -9.55 -2.88 0.59
N SER A 109 -9.41 -3.79 1.56
CA SER A 109 -9.76 -3.51 2.97
C SER A 109 -8.81 -2.50 3.64
N LEU A 110 -7.53 -2.51 3.26
CA LEU A 110 -6.54 -1.54 3.74
C LEU A 110 -6.80 -0.17 3.14
N GLU A 111 -7.09 -0.10 1.83
CA GLU A 111 -7.47 1.14 1.16
C GLU A 111 -8.77 1.73 1.70
N HIS A 112 -9.78 0.89 1.97
CA HIS A 112 -11.01 1.33 2.61
C HIS A 112 -10.73 1.95 4.00
N LEU A 113 -9.87 1.32 4.79
CA LEU A 113 -9.46 1.85 6.09
C LEU A 113 -8.69 3.17 5.96
N ALA A 114 -7.84 3.32 4.94
CA ALA A 114 -7.12 4.56 4.67
C ALA A 114 -8.10 5.70 4.34
N VAL A 115 -9.08 5.45 3.44
CA VAL A 115 -10.16 6.40 3.13
C VAL A 115 -10.91 6.82 4.39
N ALA A 116 -11.33 5.86 5.22
CA ALA A 116 -12.02 6.14 6.48
C ALA A 116 -11.16 6.96 7.45
N THR A 117 -9.85 6.65 7.51
CA THR A 117 -8.89 7.34 8.40
C THR A 117 -8.68 8.79 7.97
N TYR A 118 -8.43 9.05 6.69
CA TYR A 118 -8.30 10.41 6.17
C TYR A 118 -9.61 11.19 6.29
N GLY A 119 -10.75 10.55 6.01
CA GLY A 119 -12.08 11.12 6.25
C GLY A 119 -12.27 11.57 7.70
N ALA A 120 -11.85 10.74 8.68
CA ALA A 120 -11.88 11.12 10.09
C ALA A 120 -10.91 12.26 10.41
N ALA A 121 -9.68 12.24 9.88
CA ALA A 121 -8.68 13.29 10.08
C ALA A 121 -9.18 14.66 9.56
N LEU A 122 -9.87 14.69 8.42
CA LEU A 122 -10.46 15.90 7.84
C LEU A 122 -11.54 16.54 8.73
N THR A 123 -12.10 15.82 9.70
CA THR A 123 -13.06 16.37 10.69
C THR A 123 -12.38 17.05 11.88
N LEU A 124 -11.07 16.85 12.09
CA LEU A 124 -10.37 17.43 13.23
C LEU A 124 -10.33 18.96 13.12
N PRO A 125 -10.56 19.74 14.20
CA PRO A 125 -10.66 21.20 14.12
C PRO A 125 -9.43 21.87 13.51
N PHE A 126 -8.24 21.35 13.81
CA PHE A 126 -6.96 21.88 13.31
C PHE A 126 -6.65 21.50 11.85
N ILE A 127 -7.43 20.60 11.24
CA ILE A 127 -7.37 20.29 9.81
C ILE A 127 -8.52 20.98 9.08
N SER A 128 -9.76 20.79 9.54
CA SER A 128 -10.98 21.33 8.91
C SER A 128 -10.99 22.87 8.81
N GLY A 129 -10.56 23.55 9.87
CA GLY A 129 -10.34 25.00 9.93
C GLY A 129 -8.86 25.40 9.90
N GLY A 130 -7.99 24.46 9.53
CA GLY A 130 -6.54 24.64 9.49
C GLY A 130 -6.03 25.26 8.20
N ASN A 131 -4.78 24.93 7.86
CA ASN A 131 -4.18 25.34 6.59
C ASN A 131 -4.90 24.66 5.40
N ALA A 132 -5.28 25.47 4.41
CA ALA A 132 -6.06 25.01 3.26
C ALA A 132 -5.31 23.98 2.39
N VAL A 133 -3.99 24.09 2.29
CA VAL A 133 -3.18 23.16 1.51
C VAL A 133 -3.01 21.83 2.22
N VAL A 134 -2.82 21.81 3.54
CA VAL A 134 -2.82 20.57 4.34
C VAL A 134 -4.17 19.85 4.20
N LYS A 135 -5.27 20.59 4.23
CA LYS A 135 -6.60 20.02 3.99
C LYS A 135 -6.73 19.47 2.56
N THR A 136 -6.23 20.19 1.57
CA THR A 136 -6.25 19.77 0.16
C THR A 136 -5.43 18.49 -0.04
N PHE A 137 -4.23 18.42 0.54
CA PHE A 137 -3.41 17.21 0.54
C PHE A 137 -4.16 16.03 1.13
N ALA A 138 -4.75 16.18 2.33
CA ALA A 138 -5.51 15.11 2.97
C ALA A 138 -6.74 14.66 2.15
N MET A 139 -7.41 15.59 1.44
CA MET A 139 -8.49 15.25 0.52
C MET A 139 -7.98 14.50 -0.71
N THR A 140 -6.89 14.98 -1.33
CA THR A 140 -6.27 14.32 -2.49
C THR A 140 -5.83 12.91 -2.16
N THR A 141 -5.13 12.70 -1.03
CA THR A 141 -4.69 11.36 -0.61
C THR A 141 -5.88 10.43 -0.31
N MET A 142 -6.94 10.93 0.31
CA MET A 142 -8.18 10.16 0.51
C MET A 142 -8.80 9.73 -0.83
N ASP A 143 -8.84 10.62 -1.82
CA ASP A 143 -9.37 10.31 -3.14
C ASP A 143 -8.49 9.30 -3.89
N GLN A 144 -7.16 9.39 -3.75
CA GLN A 144 -6.20 8.43 -4.30
C GLN A 144 -6.43 7.03 -3.73
N HIS A 145 -6.52 6.88 -2.39
CA HIS A 145 -6.86 5.60 -1.76
C HIS A 145 -8.20 5.04 -2.24
N ASN A 146 -9.21 5.90 -2.43
CA ASN A 146 -10.49 5.43 -2.96
C ASN A 146 -10.36 4.92 -4.40
N GLN A 147 -9.51 5.54 -5.23
CA GLN A 147 -9.21 5.03 -6.57
C GLN A 147 -8.47 3.69 -6.53
N HIS A 148 -7.50 3.53 -5.63
CA HIS A 148 -6.78 2.26 -5.42
C HIS A 148 -7.73 1.15 -4.99
N LYS A 149 -8.58 1.43 -4.00
CA LYS A 149 -9.65 0.52 -3.56
C LYS A 149 -10.49 0.08 -4.74
N MET A 150 -10.98 1.01 -5.54
CA MET A 150 -11.81 0.71 -6.71
C MET A 150 -11.05 -0.14 -7.75
N ALA A 151 -9.76 0.12 -7.98
CA ALA A 151 -8.94 -0.68 -8.89
C ALA A 151 -8.79 -2.13 -8.41
N PHE A 152 -8.52 -2.33 -7.11
CA PHE A 152 -8.48 -3.67 -6.51
C PHE A 152 -9.83 -4.38 -6.59
N GLN A 153 -10.93 -3.71 -6.23
CA GLN A 153 -12.28 -4.27 -6.29
C GLN A 153 -12.71 -4.66 -7.71
N ALA A 154 -12.37 -3.83 -8.70
CA ALA A 154 -12.62 -4.12 -10.11
C ALA A 154 -11.87 -5.37 -10.55
N GLN A 155 -10.60 -5.51 -10.17
CA GLN A 155 -9.83 -6.71 -10.49
C GLN A 155 -10.31 -7.95 -9.73
N THR A 156 -10.68 -7.81 -8.45
CA THR A 156 -11.32 -8.90 -7.69
C THR A 156 -12.55 -9.42 -8.42
N THR A 157 -13.41 -8.54 -8.91
CA THR A 157 -14.62 -8.90 -9.67
C THR A 157 -14.26 -9.59 -10.98
N ALA A 158 -13.23 -9.10 -11.69
CA ALA A 158 -12.75 -9.70 -12.94
C ALA A 158 -12.22 -11.13 -12.76
N LEU A 159 -11.70 -11.46 -11.58
CA LEU A 159 -11.30 -12.83 -11.20
C LEU A 159 -12.44 -13.68 -10.65
N GLY A 160 -13.68 -13.15 -10.63
CA GLY A 160 -14.86 -13.84 -10.09
C GLY A 160 -14.96 -13.82 -8.57
N GLY A 161 -14.14 -13.01 -7.90
CA GLY A 161 -14.18 -12.81 -6.46
C GLY A 161 -15.27 -11.83 -6.01
N LYS A 162 -15.62 -11.89 -4.73
CA LYS A 162 -16.53 -10.95 -4.10
C LYS A 162 -15.80 -9.67 -3.71
N VAL A 163 -16.42 -8.52 -3.94
CA VAL A 163 -15.89 -7.22 -3.50
C VAL A 163 -15.78 -7.18 -1.98
N GLN A 164 -14.60 -6.79 -1.49
CA GLN A 164 -14.37 -6.39 -0.09
C GLN A 164 -14.47 -4.86 0.01
N ASP A 165 -15.42 -4.36 0.78
CA ASP A 165 -15.70 -2.93 0.96
C ASP A 165 -15.93 -2.60 2.45
N SER A 166 -15.06 -3.13 3.30
CA SER A 166 -15.05 -2.88 4.73
C SER A 166 -13.63 -2.66 5.20
N ASP A 167 -13.48 -1.92 6.30
CA ASP A 167 -12.16 -1.68 6.91
C ASP A 167 -11.46 -3.00 7.23
N ASN A 168 -10.13 -3.01 7.05
CA ASN A 168 -9.31 -4.14 7.49
C ASN A 168 -9.58 -4.45 8.98
N PRO A 169 -9.96 -5.69 9.33
CA PRO A 169 -10.46 -6.01 10.66
C PRO A 169 -9.39 -5.96 11.76
N LYS A 170 -8.11 -6.09 11.41
CA LYS A 170 -7.00 -5.97 12.36
C LYS A 170 -6.66 -4.52 12.66
N TYR A 171 -6.67 -3.66 11.63
CA TYR A 171 -6.21 -2.27 11.79
C TYR A 171 -7.34 -1.30 12.12
N ALA A 172 -8.61 -1.61 11.82
CA ALA A 172 -9.75 -0.79 12.24
C ALA A 172 -9.79 -0.52 13.77
N PRO A 173 -9.63 -1.53 14.65
CA PRO A 173 -9.52 -1.30 16.09
C PRO A 173 -8.33 -0.42 16.50
N ILE A 174 -7.20 -0.55 15.80
CA ILE A 174 -5.99 0.23 16.06
C ILE A 174 -6.23 1.71 15.74
N VAL A 175 -6.83 2.00 14.59
CA VAL A 175 -7.22 3.37 14.20
C VAL A 175 -8.25 3.94 15.18
N ALA A 176 -9.25 3.16 15.56
CA ALA A 176 -10.26 3.58 16.53
C ALA A 176 -9.64 3.92 17.89
N GLN A 177 -8.65 3.14 18.34
CA GLN A 177 -7.91 3.38 19.58
C GLN A 177 -7.00 4.63 19.49
N ALA A 178 -6.41 4.90 18.32
CA ALA A 178 -5.56 6.07 18.12
C ALA A 178 -6.35 7.39 18.06
N LYS A 179 -7.61 7.35 17.59
CA LYS A 179 -8.45 8.52 17.32
C LYS A 179 -8.55 9.54 18.48
N PRO A 180 -8.76 9.16 19.76
CA PRO A 180 -8.80 10.12 20.88
C PRO A 180 -7.46 10.82 21.15
N GLY A 181 -6.36 10.24 20.66
CA GLY A 181 -5.00 10.77 20.80
C GLY A 181 -4.59 11.75 19.72
N LEU A 182 -5.38 11.92 18.65
CA LEU A 182 -5.06 12.81 17.52
C LEU A 182 -5.30 14.29 17.88
N LYS A 183 -4.34 14.89 18.59
CA LYS A 183 -4.48 16.24 19.16
C LYS A 183 -3.64 17.29 18.42
N ALA A 184 -2.65 16.85 17.66
CA ALA A 184 -1.77 17.69 16.88
C ALA A 184 -1.57 17.12 15.46
N PRO A 185 -1.12 17.94 14.49
CA PRO A 185 -0.83 17.49 13.13
C PRO A 185 0.15 16.31 13.07
N LEU A 186 1.18 16.29 13.92
CA LEU A 186 2.15 15.20 13.94
C LEU A 186 1.52 13.86 14.33
N ASP A 187 0.53 13.84 15.22
CA ASP A 187 -0.17 12.61 15.61
C ASP A 187 -0.90 11.99 14.40
N VAL A 188 -1.52 12.83 13.58
CA VAL A 188 -2.22 12.42 12.35
C VAL A 188 -1.23 11.90 11.32
N VAL A 189 -0.14 12.63 11.07
CA VAL A 189 0.90 12.23 10.11
C VAL A 189 1.55 10.90 10.50
N MET A 190 1.83 10.68 11.78
CA MET A 190 2.43 9.42 12.26
C MET A 190 1.46 8.24 12.20
N LEU A 191 0.17 8.47 12.42
CA LEU A 191 -0.86 7.44 12.21
C LEU A 191 -0.96 7.08 10.73
N ALA A 192 -1.07 8.07 9.84
CA ALA A 192 -1.11 7.86 8.39
C ALA A 192 0.14 7.11 7.91
N ALA A 193 1.34 7.55 8.28
CA ALA A 193 2.59 6.87 7.91
C ALA A 193 2.64 5.41 8.38
N THR A 194 2.02 5.10 9.52
CA THR A 194 1.91 3.71 9.98
C THR A 194 1.02 2.88 9.06
N LEU A 195 -0.11 3.42 8.62
CA LEU A 195 -1.00 2.74 7.68
C LEU A 195 -0.37 2.60 6.29
N GLU A 196 0.31 3.63 5.78
CA GLU A 196 1.04 3.55 4.50
C GLU A 196 2.15 2.50 4.54
N THR A 197 2.85 2.38 5.67
CA THR A 197 3.84 1.31 5.85
C THR A 197 3.18 -0.07 5.76
N VAL A 198 2.01 -0.25 6.36
CA VAL A 198 1.28 -1.53 6.30
C VAL A 198 0.83 -1.81 4.86
N ALA A 199 0.25 -0.84 4.16
CA ALA A 199 -0.18 -0.99 2.77
C ALA A 199 1.01 -1.34 1.87
N ARG A 200 2.06 -0.51 1.86
CA ARG A 200 3.31 -0.75 1.13
C ARG A 200 3.90 -2.14 1.39
N ASP A 201 4.04 -2.52 2.65
CA ASP A 201 4.64 -3.81 3.02
C ASP A 201 3.79 -4.99 2.55
N THR A 202 2.47 -4.86 2.66
CA THR A 202 1.51 -5.85 2.17
C THR A 202 1.65 -6.01 0.66
N TYR A 203 1.67 -4.90 -0.07
CA TYR A 203 1.71 -4.91 -1.53
C TYR A 203 3.03 -5.47 -2.03
N LEU A 204 4.14 -5.08 -1.39
CA LEU A 204 5.46 -5.63 -1.68
C LEU A 204 5.54 -7.14 -1.46
N ALA A 205 4.94 -7.66 -0.39
CA ALA A 205 4.90 -9.11 -0.14
C ALA A 205 4.08 -9.83 -1.23
N ASP A 206 2.90 -9.30 -1.54
CA ASP A 206 1.93 -9.87 -2.49
C ASP A 206 2.46 -9.91 -3.92
N LEU A 207 3.31 -8.95 -4.33
CA LEU A 207 3.93 -8.93 -5.66
C LEU A 207 4.61 -10.24 -6.04
N SER A 208 5.24 -10.92 -5.09
CA SER A 208 5.91 -12.20 -5.36
C SER A 208 4.94 -13.38 -5.46
N MET A 209 3.72 -13.22 -4.95
CA MET A 209 2.75 -14.29 -4.76
C MET A 209 1.69 -14.33 -5.86
N PHE A 210 1.40 -13.21 -6.53
CA PHE A 210 0.40 -13.16 -7.61
C PHE A 210 0.66 -14.15 -8.74
N SER A 211 -0.40 -14.86 -9.14
CA SER A 211 -0.42 -15.72 -10.34
C SER A 211 -0.92 -14.95 -11.56
N ASP A 212 -1.93 -14.10 -11.36
CA ASP A 212 -2.46 -13.21 -12.37
C ASP A 212 -1.56 -11.98 -12.55
N LYS A 213 -0.98 -11.86 -13.75
CA LYS A 213 -0.06 -10.77 -14.10
C LYS A 213 -0.73 -9.40 -14.06
N LYS A 214 -2.02 -9.33 -14.39
CA LYS A 214 -2.78 -8.09 -14.29
C LYS A 214 -2.88 -7.62 -12.83
N SER A 215 -3.19 -8.53 -11.91
CA SER A 215 -3.26 -8.25 -10.47
C SER A 215 -1.89 -7.86 -9.91
N GLN A 216 -0.82 -8.54 -10.33
CA GLN A 216 0.56 -8.18 -10.01
C GLN A 216 0.90 -6.74 -10.46
N MET A 217 0.53 -6.37 -11.69
CA MET A 217 0.79 -5.03 -12.22
C MET A 217 -0.01 -3.95 -11.50
N ILE A 218 -1.31 -4.18 -11.25
CA ILE A 218 -2.14 -3.27 -10.45
C ILE A 218 -1.51 -3.03 -9.08
N MET A 219 -1.11 -4.12 -8.40
CA MET A 219 -0.46 -4.03 -7.10
C MET A 219 0.86 -3.25 -7.16
N ALA A 220 1.70 -3.49 -8.17
CA ALA A 220 3.01 -2.83 -8.29
C ALA A 220 2.88 -1.32 -8.48
N THR A 221 1.91 -0.93 -9.31
CA THR A 221 1.57 0.45 -9.58
C THR A 221 1.06 1.17 -8.33
N VAL A 222 0.11 0.59 -7.60
CA VAL A 222 -0.41 1.18 -6.36
C VAL A 222 0.69 1.24 -5.28
N MET A 223 1.49 0.19 -5.13
CA MET A 223 2.63 0.17 -4.19
C MET A 223 3.60 1.33 -4.43
N GLY A 224 3.83 1.71 -5.69
CA GLY A 224 4.65 2.88 -6.03
C GLY A 224 4.08 4.17 -5.43
N VAL A 225 2.77 4.36 -5.52
CA VAL A 225 2.07 5.51 -4.95
C VAL A 225 2.07 5.47 -3.42
N GLU A 226 1.82 4.33 -2.78
CA GLU A 226 1.91 4.23 -1.32
C GLU A 226 3.31 4.51 -0.78
N THR A 227 4.33 4.17 -1.57
CA THR A 227 5.71 4.53 -1.24
C THR A 227 5.92 6.05 -1.29
N GLN A 228 5.30 6.75 -2.24
CA GLN A 228 5.30 8.22 -2.32
C GLN A 228 4.53 8.85 -1.14
N HIS A 229 3.34 8.35 -0.82
CA HIS A 229 2.56 8.81 0.34
C HIS A 229 3.39 8.70 1.61
N LEU A 230 3.99 7.52 1.85
CA LEU A 230 4.84 7.28 3.02
C LEU A 230 6.04 8.22 3.04
N ALA A 231 6.78 8.37 1.94
CA ALA A 231 7.94 9.25 1.87
C ALA A 231 7.57 10.71 2.18
N THR A 232 6.44 11.18 1.65
CA THR A 232 5.92 12.51 1.90
C THR A 232 5.56 12.70 3.37
N LEU A 233 4.83 11.75 3.96
CA LEU A 233 4.43 11.81 5.36
C LEU A 233 5.64 11.80 6.30
N LEU A 234 6.66 10.98 6.03
CA LEU A 234 7.87 10.92 6.83
C LEU A 234 8.71 12.20 6.72
N ALA A 235 8.81 12.79 5.52
CA ALA A 235 9.46 14.10 5.33
C ALA A 235 8.72 15.20 6.11
N VAL A 236 7.38 15.24 6.01
CA VAL A 236 6.55 16.17 6.80
C VAL A 236 6.75 15.95 8.30
N ALA A 237 6.74 14.70 8.77
CA ALA A 237 6.97 14.36 10.17
C ALA A 237 8.32 14.85 10.69
N ALA A 238 9.37 14.83 9.85
CA ALA A 238 10.70 15.34 10.22
C ALA A 238 10.74 16.86 10.33
N LEU A 239 9.91 17.58 9.59
CA LEU A 239 9.87 19.05 9.58
C LEU A 239 8.93 19.64 10.63
N LEU A 240 7.82 18.94 10.96
CA LEU A 240 6.80 19.42 11.89
C LEU A 240 7.33 19.84 13.28
N PRO A 241 8.24 19.10 13.95
CA PRO A 241 8.76 19.48 15.27
C PRO A 241 9.50 20.81 15.30
N ALA A 242 10.12 21.20 14.18
CA ALA A 242 10.84 22.47 14.10
C ALA A 242 9.88 23.67 14.10
N ASN A 243 8.61 23.46 13.70
CA ASN A 243 7.55 24.45 13.69
C ASN A 243 7.97 25.80 13.07
N ASP A 244 8.85 25.74 12.07
CA ASP A 244 9.46 26.89 11.43
C ASP A 244 9.11 26.86 9.92
N PRO A 245 8.18 27.72 9.47
CA PRO A 245 7.77 27.75 8.07
C PRO A 245 8.90 28.21 7.13
N THR A 246 9.99 28.79 7.64
CA THR A 246 11.14 29.17 6.82
C THR A 246 11.96 27.98 6.35
N LEU A 247 11.79 26.80 6.97
CA LEU A 247 12.48 25.57 6.57
C LEU A 247 12.02 25.03 5.21
N ILE A 248 10.86 25.46 4.73
CA ILE A 248 10.32 25.11 3.40
C ILE A 248 10.29 26.32 2.46
N ALA A 249 10.85 27.46 2.85
CA ALA A 249 10.90 28.66 2.02
C ALA A 249 11.86 28.49 0.84
N ILE A 250 11.58 29.15 -0.29
CA ILE A 250 12.48 29.17 -1.45
C ILE A 250 13.20 30.53 -1.56
N PRO A 251 14.54 30.52 -1.75
CA PRO A 251 15.42 29.35 -1.78
C PRO A 251 15.54 28.68 -0.40
N VAL A 252 15.57 27.34 -0.38
CA VAL A 252 15.68 26.56 0.85
C VAL A 252 17.08 26.75 1.43
N ASP A 253 17.13 27.21 2.68
CA ASP A 253 18.38 27.24 3.44
C ASP A 253 18.64 25.84 4.02
N ALA A 254 19.30 25.00 3.23
CA ALA A 254 19.62 23.62 3.61
C ALA A 254 20.43 23.52 4.91
N THR A 255 21.09 24.60 5.35
CA THR A 255 21.84 24.62 6.62
C THR A 255 20.94 24.69 7.85
N LYS A 256 19.67 25.08 7.68
CA LYS A 256 18.67 25.17 8.74
C LYS A 256 17.78 23.92 8.83
N LEU A 257 17.80 23.07 7.80
CA LEU A 257 17.03 21.84 7.81
C LEU A 257 17.54 20.90 8.92
N PRO A 258 16.63 20.17 9.61
CA PRO A 258 17.03 19.04 10.44
C PRO A 258 17.91 18.09 9.63
N ALA A 259 18.98 17.57 10.24
CA ALA A 259 19.90 16.65 9.54
C ALA A 259 19.19 15.42 8.93
N ALA A 260 18.09 14.99 9.54
CA ALA A 260 17.27 13.89 9.06
C ALA A 260 16.33 14.27 7.89
N ALA A 261 16.12 15.55 7.58
CA ALA A 261 15.12 15.97 6.58
C ALA A 261 15.39 15.39 5.19
N GLY A 262 16.66 15.22 4.81
CA GLY A 262 17.05 14.66 3.51
C GLY A 262 16.92 13.13 3.41
N SER A 263 16.90 12.41 4.54
CA SER A 263 16.83 10.93 4.55
C SER A 263 15.55 10.38 5.19
N ALA A 264 14.76 11.22 5.87
CA ALA A 264 13.57 10.80 6.60
C ALA A 264 12.51 10.16 5.69
N GLY A 265 12.35 10.66 4.45
CA GLY A 265 11.42 10.08 3.48
C GLY A 265 11.80 8.66 3.02
N PHE A 266 13.07 8.31 3.11
CA PHE A 266 13.61 7.02 2.65
C PHE A 266 14.53 6.41 3.72
N PRO A 267 13.96 6.01 4.87
CA PRO A 267 14.76 5.54 6.01
C PRO A 267 15.48 4.22 5.70
N ASP A 268 14.95 3.44 4.78
CA ASP A 268 15.50 2.17 4.33
C ASP A 268 15.87 2.26 2.85
N ALA A 269 17.09 1.84 2.50
CA ALA A 269 17.51 1.75 1.09
C ALA A 269 16.75 0.67 0.32
N ILE A 270 16.30 -0.38 1.01
CA ILE A 270 15.44 -1.44 0.48
C ILE A 270 14.31 -1.66 1.50
N PRO A 271 13.04 -1.43 1.13
CA PRO A 271 11.91 -1.65 2.02
C PRO A 271 11.83 -3.11 2.48
N SER A 272 11.56 -3.32 3.77
CA SER A 272 11.21 -4.64 4.31
C SER A 272 9.70 -4.82 4.35
N ALA A 273 9.19 -6.04 4.16
CA ALA A 273 7.76 -6.35 4.23
C ALA A 273 7.32 -6.82 5.63
N THR A 274 7.85 -6.21 6.69
CA THR A 274 7.69 -6.72 8.08
C THR A 274 6.32 -6.44 8.68
N LYS A 275 5.60 -5.43 8.17
CA LYS A 275 4.24 -5.10 8.63
C LYS A 275 3.13 -5.63 7.70
N ALA A 276 3.50 -6.44 6.71
CA ALA A 276 2.58 -6.99 5.73
C ALA A 276 1.40 -7.73 6.38
N SER A 277 0.19 -7.45 5.91
CA SER A 277 -0.99 -8.24 6.19
C SER A 277 -0.95 -9.55 5.41
N PRO A 278 -1.32 -10.69 6.01
CA PRO A 278 -1.49 -11.92 5.24
C PRO A 278 -2.72 -11.80 4.32
N PRO A 279 -2.74 -12.50 3.17
CA PRO A 279 -3.83 -12.40 2.19
C PRO A 279 -5.23 -12.69 2.74
N GLN A 280 -5.35 -13.45 3.82
CA GLN A 280 -6.65 -13.81 4.40
C GLN A 280 -7.21 -12.74 5.37
N GLU A 281 -6.41 -11.75 5.77
CA GLU A 281 -6.77 -10.83 6.86
C GLU A 281 -8.00 -9.99 6.54
N GLY A 282 -8.08 -9.46 5.32
CA GLY A 282 -9.22 -8.70 4.82
C GLY A 282 -10.05 -9.46 3.78
N ALA A 283 -9.81 -10.76 3.56
CA ALA A 283 -10.53 -11.52 2.55
C ALA A 283 -12.00 -11.76 2.92
N VAL A 284 -12.89 -11.78 1.91
CA VAL A 284 -14.30 -12.16 2.05
C VAL A 284 -14.63 -13.35 1.16
N GLN A 285 -15.39 -14.29 1.73
CA GLN A 285 -15.94 -15.43 0.99
C GLN A 285 -17.17 -15.02 0.17
#